data_AF-S8CBR7-F1
#
_entry.id   AF-S8CBR7-F1
#
_cell.length_a   1.000
_cell.length_b   1.000
_cell.length_c   1.000
_cell.angle_alpha   90.00
_cell.angle_beta   90.00
_cell.angle_gamma   90.00
#
_symmetry.space_group_name_H-M   'P 1'
#
loop_
_entity.id
_entity.type
_entity.pdbx_description
1 polymer ?
#
loop_
_entity_poly.entity_id
_entity_poly.type
_entity_poly.pdbx_seq_one_letter_code
_entity_poly.pdbx_strand_id
1 'polypeptide(L)'
;RSPVRSPAIRSSSDIPLCAGVHSTVKISYDQLQDPRANILDKIELGFGTDGLGILSVTDVPGYTSLRQNLLSLAPRLANLPEEVKRKLEDPDSRYSIGWSHGKERLESGKLDSLKGSFYANPLYDIPTTELSLIKRYPFYCGPNIWPHDVLPELE
;
A
#
# COMPACT_ATOMS: atom_id res chain seq x y z
N ARG A 1 -57.25 -43.04 10.38
CA ARG A 1 -56.60 -41.72 10.25
C ARG A 1 -55.13 -41.91 10.56
N SER A 2 -54.29 -41.87 9.53
CA SER A 2 -52.85 -42.18 9.60
C SER A 2 -52.08 -41.11 10.39
N PRO A 3 -50.97 -41.46 11.07
CA PRO A 3 -50.12 -40.47 11.71
C PRO A 3 -49.29 -39.73 10.65
N VAL A 4 -49.22 -38.41 10.78
CA VAL A 4 -48.39 -37.53 9.97
C VAL A 4 -46.92 -37.77 10.34
N ARG A 5 -46.10 -38.23 9.39
CA ARG A 5 -44.64 -38.28 9.56
C ARG A 5 -44.06 -36.87 9.42
N SER A 6 -43.38 -36.39 10.45
CA SER A 6 -42.50 -35.23 10.36
C SER A 6 -41.36 -35.47 9.37
N PRO A 7 -40.91 -34.48 8.59
CA PRO A 7 -39.76 -34.66 7.70
C PRO A 7 -38.47 -34.72 8.54
N ALA A 8 -37.60 -35.66 8.19
CA ALA A 8 -36.27 -35.77 8.78
C ALA A 8 -35.43 -34.53 8.45
N ILE A 9 -34.77 -33.98 9.47
CA ILE A 9 -33.74 -32.94 9.33
C ILE A 9 -32.60 -33.57 8.53
N ARG A 10 -32.30 -33.03 7.33
CA ARG A 10 -31.11 -33.43 6.57
C ARG A 10 -29.87 -33.01 7.35
N SER A 11 -29.00 -33.97 7.62
CA SER A 11 -27.64 -33.75 8.13
C SER A 11 -26.90 -32.81 7.18
N SER A 12 -26.30 -31.74 7.72
CA SER A 12 -25.53 -30.73 6.97
C SER A 12 -24.11 -31.20 6.59
N SER A 13 -23.85 -32.50 6.70
CA SER A 13 -22.60 -33.13 6.32
C SER A 13 -22.68 -33.51 4.85
N ASP A 14 -22.41 -32.55 3.95
CA ASP A 14 -21.87 -32.74 2.59
C ASP A 14 -21.87 -31.41 1.83
N ILE A 15 -21.27 -30.37 2.43
CA ILE A 15 -20.77 -29.25 1.63
C ILE A 15 -19.35 -29.62 1.25
N PRO A 16 -19.03 -29.82 -0.04
CA PRO A 16 -17.64 -29.95 -0.45
C PRO A 16 -16.95 -28.66 -0.04
N LEU A 17 -16.04 -28.72 0.93
CA LEU A 17 -15.12 -27.64 1.20
C LEU A 17 -14.17 -27.60 0.00
N CYS A 18 -14.60 -26.98 -1.09
CA CYS A 18 -13.69 -26.48 -2.11
C CYS A 18 -12.84 -25.44 -1.39
N ALA A 19 -11.69 -25.88 -0.87
CA ALA A 19 -10.63 -25.00 -0.42
C ALA A 19 -10.14 -24.25 -1.66
N GLY A 20 -10.85 -23.17 -2.00
CA GLY A 20 -10.48 -22.28 -3.07
C GLY A 20 -9.11 -21.74 -2.74
N VAL A 21 -8.11 -22.15 -3.52
CA VAL A 21 -6.88 -21.35 -3.62
C VAL A 21 -7.31 -20.08 -4.32
N HIS A 22 -7.77 -19.09 -3.53
CA HIS A 22 -8.05 -17.77 -4.04
C HIS A 22 -6.69 -17.11 -4.30
N SER A 23 -6.10 -17.40 -5.46
CA SER A 23 -4.90 -16.69 -5.92
C SER A 23 -5.32 -15.36 -6.54
N THR A 24 -4.47 -14.35 -6.42
CA THR A 24 -4.67 -13.08 -7.11
C THR A 24 -4.65 -13.27 -8.62
N VAL A 25 -5.50 -12.54 -9.33
CA VAL A 25 -5.43 -12.50 -10.80
C VAL A 25 -4.16 -11.72 -11.18
N LYS A 26 -3.36 -12.33 -12.08
CA LYS A 26 -2.04 -11.83 -12.47
C LYS A 26 -2.08 -11.13 -13.83
N ILE A 27 -1.50 -9.95 -13.90
CA ILE A 27 -1.25 -9.19 -15.14
C ILE A 27 0.26 -8.95 -15.20
N SER A 28 0.93 -9.34 -16.28
CA SER A 28 2.37 -9.04 -16.39
C SER A 28 2.60 -7.57 -16.71
N TYR A 29 3.78 -7.06 -16.37
CA TYR A 29 4.19 -5.71 -16.69
C TYR A 29 4.11 -5.42 -18.20
N ASP A 30 4.56 -6.35 -19.04
CA ASP A 30 4.50 -6.22 -20.50
C ASP A 30 3.06 -6.08 -21.02
N GLN A 31 2.10 -6.80 -20.43
CA GLN A 31 0.68 -6.65 -20.78
C GLN A 31 0.13 -5.27 -20.41
N LEU A 32 0.63 -4.64 -19.34
CA LEU A 32 0.25 -3.28 -18.98
C LEU A 32 0.87 -2.23 -19.91
N GLN A 33 2.03 -2.54 -20.50
CA GLN A 33 2.72 -1.65 -21.43
C GLN A 33 2.18 -1.72 -22.86
N ASP A 34 1.67 -2.87 -23.33
CA ASP A 34 1.13 -3.00 -24.69
C ASP A 34 -0.28 -2.40 -24.78
N PRO A 35 -0.50 -1.28 -25.50
CA PRO A 35 -1.82 -0.67 -25.63
C PRO A 35 -2.83 -1.53 -26.41
N ARG A 36 -2.39 -2.63 -27.03
CA ARG A 36 -3.24 -3.59 -27.73
C ARG A 36 -3.62 -4.80 -26.88
N ALA A 37 -3.01 -4.98 -25.72
CA ALA A 37 -3.34 -6.09 -24.84
C ALA A 37 -4.74 -5.89 -24.24
N ASN A 38 -5.63 -6.86 -24.44
CA ASN A 38 -6.91 -6.87 -23.75
C ASN A 38 -6.76 -7.54 -22.38
N ILE A 39 -6.93 -6.76 -21.32
CA ILE A 39 -6.86 -7.22 -19.93
C ILE A 39 -8.18 -7.03 -19.17
N LEU A 40 -9.26 -6.63 -19.85
CA LEU A 40 -10.55 -6.32 -19.21
C LEU A 40 -11.11 -7.52 -18.44
N ASP A 41 -11.09 -8.71 -19.03
CA ASP A 41 -11.56 -9.95 -18.38
C ASP A 41 -10.78 -10.24 -17.09
N LYS A 42 -9.48 -9.91 -17.05
CA LYS A 42 -8.65 -10.07 -15.85
C LYS A 42 -9.02 -9.06 -14.77
N ILE A 43 -9.32 -7.81 -15.16
CA ILE A 43 -9.77 -6.76 -14.25
C ILE A 43 -11.13 -7.14 -13.66
N GLU A 44 -12.07 -7.58 -14.48
CA GLU A 44 -13.38 -8.06 -14.06
C GLU A 44 -13.25 -9.26 -13.12
N LEU A 45 -12.40 -10.24 -13.45
CA LEU A 45 -12.19 -11.40 -12.58
C LEU A 45 -11.54 -11.03 -11.24
N GLY A 46 -10.62 -10.06 -11.22
CA GLY A 46 -9.90 -9.67 -10.01
C GLY A 46 -10.70 -8.78 -9.06
N PHE A 47 -11.46 -7.83 -9.62
CA PHE A 47 -12.24 -6.83 -8.86
C PHE A 47 -13.75 -7.09 -8.86
N GLY A 48 -14.23 -8.05 -9.64
CA GLY A 48 -15.64 -8.44 -9.69
C GLY A 48 -16.10 -9.17 -8.44
N THR A 49 -17.38 -9.55 -8.42
CA THR A 49 -18.07 -10.11 -7.24
C THR A 49 -17.42 -11.38 -6.69
N ASP A 50 -16.82 -12.17 -7.59
CA ASP A 50 -16.18 -13.44 -7.24
C ASP A 50 -14.65 -13.29 -7.07
N GLY A 51 -14.12 -12.08 -7.28
CA GLY A 51 -12.72 -11.73 -7.16
C GLY A 51 -12.32 -11.39 -5.73
N LEU A 52 -11.01 -11.41 -5.46
CA LEU A 52 -10.47 -11.01 -4.16
C LEU A 52 -10.48 -9.49 -3.92
N GLY A 53 -10.88 -8.69 -4.91
CA GLY A 53 -10.77 -7.24 -4.87
C GLY A 53 -9.33 -6.74 -5.05
N ILE A 54 -8.41 -7.60 -5.51
CA ILE A 54 -7.00 -7.29 -5.71
C ILE A 54 -6.46 -7.94 -6.99
N LEU A 55 -5.53 -7.24 -7.63
CA LEU A 55 -4.73 -7.74 -8.76
C LEU A 55 -3.25 -7.78 -8.36
N SER A 56 -2.49 -8.66 -8.99
CA SER A 56 -1.03 -8.68 -8.85
C SER A 56 -0.37 -8.41 -10.19
N VAL A 57 0.53 -7.42 -10.21
CA VAL A 57 1.40 -7.18 -11.35
C VAL A 57 2.64 -8.06 -11.23
N THR A 58 2.94 -8.85 -12.26
CA THR A 58 4.12 -9.71 -12.30
C THR A 58 5.18 -9.19 -13.26
N ASP A 59 6.40 -9.71 -13.11
CA ASP A 59 7.49 -9.52 -14.08
C ASP A 59 7.90 -8.04 -14.28
N VAL A 60 7.73 -7.21 -13.25
CA VAL A 60 8.19 -5.81 -13.26
C VAL A 60 9.73 -5.80 -13.25
N PRO A 61 10.39 -5.26 -14.28
CA PRO A 61 11.84 -5.27 -14.38
C PRO A 61 12.49 -4.56 -13.18
N GLY A 62 13.50 -5.19 -12.57
CA GLY A 62 14.26 -4.62 -11.45
C GLY A 62 13.54 -4.57 -10.09
N TYR A 63 12.21 -4.80 -10.04
CA TYR A 63 11.41 -4.61 -8.83
C TYR A 63 11.91 -5.42 -7.63
N THR A 64 12.21 -6.73 -7.83
CA THR A 64 12.64 -7.61 -6.73
C THR A 64 13.91 -7.07 -6.05
N SER A 65 14.89 -6.66 -6.84
CA SER A 65 16.16 -6.13 -6.34
C SER A 65 15.97 -4.77 -5.66
N LEU A 66 15.24 -3.85 -6.30
CA LEU A 66 14.96 -2.51 -5.77
C LEU A 66 14.17 -2.58 -4.45
N ARG A 67 13.15 -3.45 -4.39
CA ARG A 67 12.36 -3.69 -3.17
C ARG A 67 13.23 -4.22 -2.05
N GLN A 68 14.09 -5.20 -2.33
CA GLN A 68 14.97 -5.76 -1.31
C GLN A 68 15.94 -4.71 -0.75
N ASN A 69 16.50 -3.88 -1.64
CA ASN A 69 17.38 -2.78 -1.24
C ASN A 69 16.63 -1.78 -0.35
N LEU A 70 15.49 -1.25 -0.82
CA LEU A 70 14.72 -0.25 -0.09
C LEU A 70 14.23 -0.75 1.29
N LEU A 71 13.68 -1.97 1.36
CA LEU A 71 13.16 -2.50 2.62
C LEU A 71 14.24 -2.73 3.68
N SER A 72 15.49 -2.96 3.26
CA SER A 72 16.62 -3.06 4.19
C SER A 72 16.97 -1.71 4.84
N LEU A 73 16.59 -0.59 4.22
CA LEU A 73 16.84 0.76 4.73
C LEU A 73 15.79 1.21 5.74
N ALA A 74 14.56 0.70 5.66
CA ALA A 74 13.47 1.05 6.58
C ALA A 74 13.84 0.91 8.08
N PRO A 75 14.42 -0.22 8.57
CA PRO A 75 14.84 -0.32 9.95
C PRO A 75 16.06 0.57 10.27
N ARG A 76 16.93 0.88 9.30
CA ARG A 76 18.05 1.82 9.50
C ARG A 76 17.50 3.23 9.77
N LEU A 77 16.55 3.67 8.96
CA LEU A 77 15.86 4.95 9.11
C LEU A 77 15.12 5.05 10.46
N ALA A 78 14.33 4.03 10.82
CA ALA A 78 13.54 4.03 12.05
C ALA A 78 14.40 4.11 13.33
N ASN A 79 15.62 3.55 13.27
CA ASN A 79 16.58 3.53 14.37
C ASN A 79 17.54 4.74 14.38
N LEU A 80 17.39 5.71 13.47
CA LEU A 80 18.16 6.95 13.55
C LEU A 80 17.87 7.68 14.87
N PRO A 81 18.83 8.48 15.39
CA PRO A 81 18.60 9.29 16.58
C PRO A 81 17.39 10.20 16.41
N GLU A 82 16.63 10.42 17.49
CA GLU A 82 15.39 11.21 17.43
C GLU A 82 15.63 12.65 16.95
N GLU A 83 16.76 13.23 17.31
CA GLU A 83 17.21 14.54 16.83
C GLU A 83 17.38 14.58 15.31
N VAL A 84 17.83 13.47 14.71
CA VAL A 84 17.99 13.34 13.27
C VAL A 84 16.63 13.14 12.60
N LYS A 85 15.81 12.23 13.13
CA LYS A 85 14.46 11.99 12.60
C LYS A 85 13.58 13.24 12.65
N ARG A 86 13.71 14.07 13.68
CA ARG A 86 12.98 15.36 13.77
C ARG A 86 13.31 16.31 12.62
N LYS A 87 14.53 16.29 12.09
CA LYS A 87 14.92 17.10 10.91
C LYS A 87 14.30 16.59 9.62
N LEU A 88 13.81 15.35 9.62
CA LEU A 88 13.14 14.72 8.49
C LEU A 88 11.62 14.86 8.58
N GLU A 89 11.07 15.42 9.66
CA GLU A 89 9.63 15.65 9.79
C GLU A 89 9.23 16.98 9.13
N ASP A 90 8.06 17.00 8.51
CA ASP A 90 7.41 18.23 8.05
C ASP A 90 6.00 18.40 8.66
N PRO A 91 5.87 19.16 9.76
CA PRO A 91 4.57 19.43 10.37
C PRO A 91 3.60 20.18 9.45
N ASP A 92 4.09 21.00 8.51
CA ASP A 92 3.24 21.85 7.66
C ASP A 92 2.50 21.03 6.59
N SER A 93 3.11 19.97 6.07
CA SER A 93 2.43 18.94 5.27
C SER A 93 1.57 17.98 6.09
N ARG A 94 1.42 18.21 7.40
CA ARG A 94 0.80 17.26 8.34
C ARG A 94 1.53 15.92 8.37
N TYR A 95 2.87 15.95 8.32
CA TYR A 95 3.73 14.78 8.31
C TYR A 95 3.50 13.85 7.10
N SER A 96 3.09 14.43 5.97
CA SER A 96 2.90 13.72 4.69
C SER A 96 4.13 13.82 3.78
N ILE A 97 5.21 14.40 4.28
CA ILE A 97 6.52 14.52 3.63
C ILE A 97 7.58 14.16 4.67
N GLY A 98 8.54 13.34 4.27
CA GLY A 98 9.61 12.85 5.13
C GLY A 98 9.12 11.89 6.22
N TRP A 99 9.74 11.94 7.40
CA TRP A 99 9.48 11.03 8.52
C TRP A 99 8.16 11.34 9.25
N SER A 100 7.43 10.29 9.62
CA SER A 100 6.23 10.35 10.44
C SER A 100 6.12 9.13 11.33
N HIS A 101 5.93 9.32 12.64
CA HIS A 101 5.72 8.23 13.60
C HIS A 101 4.78 8.68 14.70
N GLY A 102 3.72 7.90 14.98
CA GLY A 102 2.79 8.20 16.06
C GLY A 102 1.91 9.44 15.85
N LYS A 103 1.84 9.98 14.63
CA LYS A 103 1.08 11.22 14.33
C LYS A 103 -0.37 10.97 13.93
N GLU A 104 -0.66 9.79 13.35
CA GLU A 104 -2.00 9.41 12.91
C GLU A 104 -2.87 8.92 14.08
N ARG A 105 -4.15 9.29 14.08
CA ARG A 105 -5.16 8.75 15.00
C ARG A 105 -5.92 7.62 14.32
N LEU A 106 -5.93 6.46 14.97
CA LEU A 106 -6.79 5.35 14.60
C LEU A 106 -8.26 5.73 14.83
N GLU A 107 -9.18 5.00 14.21
CA GLU A 107 -10.64 5.18 14.39
C GLU A 107 -11.05 5.12 15.88
N SER A 108 -10.33 4.32 16.67
CA SER A 108 -10.49 4.23 18.14
C SER A 108 -10.07 5.49 18.92
N GLY A 109 -9.55 6.52 18.25
CA GLY A 109 -9.04 7.76 18.85
C GLY A 109 -7.61 7.66 19.41
N LYS A 110 -7.03 6.46 19.47
CA LYS A 110 -5.63 6.21 19.89
C LYS A 110 -4.65 6.61 18.79
N LEU A 111 -3.49 7.13 19.20
CA LEU A 111 -2.39 7.38 18.26
C LEU A 111 -1.79 6.05 17.78
N ASP A 112 -1.47 5.97 16.49
CA ASP A 112 -0.81 4.81 15.89
C ASP A 112 0.70 4.85 16.13
N SER A 113 1.13 4.43 17.32
CA SER A 113 2.54 4.40 17.70
C SER A 113 3.30 3.18 17.15
N LEU A 114 2.61 2.22 16.53
CA LEU A 114 3.21 0.99 15.99
C LEU A 114 3.63 1.15 14.53
N LYS A 115 3.35 2.30 13.91
CA LYS A 115 3.60 2.59 12.51
C LYS A 115 4.52 3.80 12.34
N GLY A 116 5.71 3.55 11.81
CA GLY A 116 6.56 4.58 11.23
C GLY A 116 6.40 4.61 9.71
N SER A 117 6.33 5.80 9.13
CA SER A 117 6.23 6.03 7.70
C SER A 117 7.32 7.01 7.26
N PHE A 118 7.75 6.87 6.01
CA PHE A 118 8.55 7.87 5.32
C PHE A 118 7.89 8.17 3.97
N TYR A 119 7.62 9.44 3.70
CA TYR A 119 6.90 9.89 2.51
C TYR A 119 7.82 10.69 1.60
N ALA A 120 7.82 10.35 0.32
CA ALA A 120 8.48 11.12 -0.72
C ALA A 120 7.67 11.02 -2.01
N ASN A 121 7.71 12.08 -2.81
CA ASN A 121 7.21 12.08 -4.16
C ASN A 121 8.18 11.27 -5.05
N PRO A 122 7.72 10.19 -5.71
CA PRO A 122 8.60 9.30 -6.47
C PRO A 122 8.97 9.84 -7.86
N LEU A 123 8.39 10.97 -8.28
CA LEU A 123 8.60 11.55 -9.61
C LEU A 123 9.44 12.82 -9.57
N TYR A 124 9.27 13.65 -8.53
CA TYR A 124 9.93 14.97 -8.44
C TYR A 124 10.33 15.29 -6.99
N ASP A 125 11.57 15.72 -6.78
CA ASP A 125 12.00 16.22 -5.46
C ASP A 125 11.41 17.57 -5.11
N ILE A 126 11.10 18.37 -6.11
CA ILE A 126 10.40 19.66 -5.95
C ILE A 126 9.19 19.62 -6.87
N PRO A 127 8.02 19.18 -6.39
CA PRO A 127 6.82 19.05 -7.22
C PRO A 127 6.38 20.38 -7.85
N THR A 128 6.62 21.50 -7.16
CA THR A 128 6.35 22.86 -7.67
C THR A 128 7.11 23.94 -6.87
N THR A 129 7.31 25.11 -7.45
CA THR A 129 7.82 26.33 -6.77
C THR A 129 6.74 27.37 -6.53
N GLU A 130 5.49 27.11 -6.95
CA GLU A 130 4.38 28.04 -6.83
C GLU A 130 3.86 28.10 -5.39
N LEU A 131 4.15 29.20 -4.68
CA LEU A 131 3.78 29.39 -3.27
C LEU A 131 2.28 29.24 -3.01
N SER A 132 1.45 29.64 -3.98
CA SER A 132 -0.01 29.51 -3.88
C SER A 132 -0.46 28.04 -3.82
N LEU A 133 0.20 27.16 -4.59
CA LEU A 133 -0.09 25.73 -4.61
C LEU A 133 0.47 25.04 -3.37
N ILE A 134 1.70 25.38 -2.96
CA ILE A 134 2.31 24.85 -1.73
C ILE A 134 1.41 25.14 -0.53
N LYS A 135 0.92 26.38 -0.40
CA LYS A 135 0.02 26.76 0.69
C LYS A 135 -1.34 26.04 0.61
N ARG A 136 -1.86 25.79 -0.60
CA ARG A 136 -3.16 25.16 -0.80
C ARG A 136 -3.11 23.63 -0.64
N TYR A 137 -1.99 23.00 -1.00
CA TYR A 137 -1.79 21.55 -1.05
C TYR A 137 -0.44 21.16 -0.41
N PRO A 138 -0.23 21.48 0.87
CA PRO A 138 1.09 21.31 1.52
C PRO A 138 1.56 19.85 1.58
N PHE A 139 0.63 18.89 1.56
CA PHE A 139 0.90 17.45 1.56
C PHE A 139 1.32 16.87 0.19
N TYR A 140 1.17 17.62 -0.90
CA TYR A 140 1.56 17.15 -2.25
C TYR A 140 2.60 18.04 -2.92
N CYS A 141 2.66 19.31 -2.55
CA CYS A 141 3.44 20.32 -3.25
C CYS A 141 4.74 20.70 -2.53
N GLY A 142 4.97 20.24 -1.29
CA GLY A 142 6.24 20.45 -0.61
C GLY A 142 7.38 19.62 -1.23
N PRO A 143 8.64 20.06 -1.09
CA PRO A 143 9.79 19.31 -1.57
C PRO A 143 10.06 18.07 -0.71
N ASN A 144 10.67 17.03 -1.30
CA ASN A 144 11.14 15.85 -0.57
C ASN A 144 12.18 16.24 0.49
N ILE A 145 12.20 15.49 1.60
CA ILE A 145 13.17 15.67 2.70
C ILE A 145 14.00 14.40 2.85
N TRP A 146 15.10 14.32 2.10
CA TRP A 146 15.98 13.15 2.10
C TRP A 146 17.07 13.22 3.19
N PRO A 147 17.44 12.09 3.81
CA PRO A 147 18.46 12.04 4.87
C PRO A 147 19.90 11.94 4.33
N HIS A 148 20.32 12.83 3.40
CA HIS A 148 21.59 12.71 2.67
C HIS A 148 22.83 12.56 3.57
N ASP A 149 22.87 13.23 4.73
CA ASP A 149 24.04 13.22 5.63
C ASP A 149 24.21 11.90 6.40
N VAL A 150 23.13 11.14 6.59
CA VAL A 150 23.07 10.01 7.55
C VAL A 150 22.63 8.69 6.93
N LEU A 151 21.87 8.76 5.84
CA LEU A 151 21.35 7.61 5.09
C LEU A 151 21.17 8.00 3.60
N PRO A 152 22.24 8.37 2.89
CA PRO A 152 22.16 8.82 1.50
C PRO A 152 21.59 7.76 0.55
N GLU A 153 21.70 6.47 0.88
CA GLU A 153 21.20 5.38 0.04
C GLU A 153 19.67 5.30 -0.03
N LEU A 154 18.95 6.12 0.74
CA LEU A 154 17.49 6.18 0.71
C LEU A 154 16.93 6.96 -0.49
N GLU A 155 17.76 7.81 -1.11
CA GLU A 155 17.49 8.51 -2.37
C GLU A 155 18.04 7.69 -3.56
#